data_AF-A0A2G9LZI1-F1
#
_entry.id   AF-A0A2G9LZI1-F1
#
_cell.length_a   1.000
_cell.length_b   1.000
_cell.length_c   1.000
_cell.angle_alpha   90.00
_cell.angle_beta   90.00
_cell.angle_gamma   90.00
#
_symmetry.space_group_name_H-M   'P 1'
#
loop_
_entity.id
_entity.type
_entity.pdbx_description
1 polymer ?
#
loop_
_entity_poly.entity_id
_entity_poly.type
_entity_poly.pdbx_seq_one_letter_code
_entity_poly.pdbx_strand_id
1 'polypeptide(L)'
;MRKMRMPKSGFVNEENMAEVTDWYEVTMGGAYFTNSYKDRLNFELFVRKLPERRSYLVSAGLEQAIYYLQNMKFSEDYISWMKAQPEFENSDDGYFKGFFDYLRNFRFGADVWAVREG
;
A
#
# COMPACT_ATOMS: atom_id res chain seq x y z
N MET A 1 25.19 15.44 -25.28
CA MET A 1 24.76 14.03 -25.15
C MET A 1 23.81 13.92 -23.96
N ARG A 2 22.55 13.56 -24.17
CA ARG A 2 21.58 13.34 -23.07
C ARG A 2 21.97 12.04 -22.37
N LYS A 3 22.38 12.09 -21.09
CA LYS A 3 22.73 10.89 -20.32
C LYS A 3 21.54 9.91 -20.38
N MET A 4 21.79 8.69 -20.86
CA MET A 4 20.82 7.61 -20.86
C MET A 4 20.51 7.25 -19.40
N ARG A 5 19.25 7.41 -18.99
CA ARG A 5 18.81 7.06 -17.64
C ARG A 5 18.74 5.55 -17.55
N MET A 6 19.38 4.97 -16.53
CA MET A 6 19.29 3.53 -16.25
C MET A 6 17.82 3.13 -16.08
N PRO A 7 17.39 1.97 -16.62
CA PRO A 7 16.04 1.48 -16.43
C PRO A 7 15.80 1.24 -14.94
N LYS A 8 14.66 1.71 -14.43
CA LYS A 8 14.19 1.33 -13.09
C LYS A 8 13.52 -0.05 -13.20
N SER A 9 13.85 -0.95 -12.27
CA SER A 9 13.19 -2.24 -12.15
C SER A 9 11.70 -2.04 -11.85
N GLY A 10 10.83 -2.80 -12.52
CA GLY A 10 9.40 -2.86 -12.20
C GLY A 10 9.05 -3.84 -11.07
N PHE A 11 10.06 -4.54 -10.52
CA PHE A 11 9.85 -5.46 -9.40
C PHE A 11 9.78 -4.73 -8.07
N VAL A 12 8.99 -5.31 -7.17
CA VAL A 12 8.83 -4.83 -5.79
C VAL A 12 10.12 -5.07 -5.00
N ASN A 13 10.56 -4.04 -4.27
CA ASN A 13 11.71 -4.05 -3.38
C ASN A 13 11.47 -3.05 -2.22
N GLU A 14 12.35 -3.03 -1.22
CA GLU A 14 12.21 -2.20 -0.02
C GLU A 14 12.08 -0.68 -0.27
N GLU A 15 12.52 -0.18 -1.43
CA GLU A 15 12.43 1.24 -1.78
C GLU A 15 11.07 1.61 -2.38
N ASN A 16 10.38 0.67 -3.04
CA ASN A 16 9.16 0.94 -3.80
C ASN A 16 7.93 0.17 -3.34
N MET A 17 7.98 -0.57 -2.22
CA MET A 17 6.82 -1.32 -1.72
C MET A 17 5.56 -0.45 -1.62
N ALA A 18 5.66 0.76 -1.04
CA ALA A 18 4.51 1.65 -0.88
C ALA A 18 3.94 2.18 -2.22
N GLU A 19 4.70 2.09 -3.31
CA GLU A 19 4.24 2.47 -4.65
C GLU A 19 3.35 1.40 -5.29
N VAL A 20 3.33 0.17 -4.73
CA VAL A 20 2.59 -0.98 -5.26
C VAL A 20 1.19 -1.03 -4.67
N THR A 21 0.39 -0.03 -5.05
CA THR A 21 -1.03 0.05 -4.68
C THR A 21 -1.78 0.81 -5.75
N ASP A 22 -3.09 0.58 -5.85
CA ASP A 22 -3.94 1.38 -6.72
C ASP A 22 -4.08 2.80 -6.15
N TRP A 23 -4.03 3.81 -7.02
CA TRP A 23 -4.11 5.23 -6.61
C TRP A 23 -5.38 5.55 -5.79
N TYR A 24 -6.45 4.80 -6.05
CA TYR A 24 -7.68 4.88 -5.30
C TYR A 24 -7.49 4.59 -3.80
N GLU A 25 -6.64 3.64 -3.41
CA GLU A 25 -6.40 3.30 -2.01
C GLU A 25 -5.74 4.47 -1.26
N VAL A 26 -4.83 5.20 -1.91
CA VAL A 26 -4.17 6.39 -1.34
C VAL A 26 -5.18 7.52 -1.14
N THR A 27 -6.01 7.81 -2.15
CA THR A 27 -7.01 8.88 -2.07
C THR A 27 -8.12 8.56 -1.08
N MET A 28 -8.57 7.30 -1.02
CA MET A 28 -9.53 6.81 -0.01
C MET A 28 -8.93 6.88 1.40
N GLY A 29 -7.68 6.46 1.58
CA GLY A 29 -6.97 6.56 2.85
C GLY A 29 -6.86 8.00 3.35
N GLY A 30 -6.55 8.94 2.44
CA GLY A 30 -6.56 10.37 2.73
C GLY A 30 -7.93 10.86 3.19
N ALA A 31 -9.00 10.43 2.53
CA ALA A 31 -10.36 10.79 2.93
C ALA A 31 -10.72 10.25 4.32
N TYR A 32 -10.37 9.01 4.64
CA TYR A 32 -10.59 8.44 5.99
C TYR A 32 -9.78 9.19 7.06
N PHE A 33 -8.53 9.52 6.75
CA PHE A 33 -7.66 10.28 7.65
C PHE A 33 -8.27 11.65 7.98
N THR A 34 -8.66 12.42 6.96
CA THR A 34 -9.25 13.76 7.14
C THR A 34 -10.56 13.72 7.91
N ASN A 35 -11.43 12.73 7.63
CA ASN A 35 -12.70 12.58 8.33
C ASN A 35 -12.57 11.97 9.73
N SER A 36 -11.33 11.74 10.21
CA SER A 36 -11.06 11.18 11.54
C SER A 36 -11.79 9.85 11.79
N TYR A 37 -11.92 9.03 10.76
CA TYR A 37 -12.54 7.72 10.89
C TYR A 37 -11.63 6.79 11.71
N LYS A 38 -12.12 6.29 12.83
CA LYS A 38 -11.31 5.53 13.81
C LYS A 38 -11.91 4.16 14.18
N ASP A 39 -12.91 3.71 13.43
CA ASP A 39 -13.52 2.42 13.72
C ASP A 39 -12.58 1.28 13.37
N ARG A 40 -12.73 0.19 14.12
CA ARG A 40 -12.01 -1.04 13.86
C ARG A 40 -12.56 -1.70 12.60
N LEU A 41 -11.69 -1.91 11.61
CA LEU A 41 -12.02 -2.55 10.35
C LEU A 41 -11.54 -4.01 10.36
N ASN A 42 -12.29 -4.88 9.68
CA ASN A 42 -11.89 -6.27 9.44
C ASN A 42 -12.02 -6.54 7.93
N PHE A 43 -11.00 -7.19 7.37
CA PHE A 43 -10.95 -7.59 5.97
C PHE A 43 -10.69 -9.09 5.89
N GLU A 44 -11.39 -9.78 4.97
CA GLU A 44 -11.24 -11.22 4.74
C GLU A 44 -10.84 -11.48 3.28
N LEU A 45 -9.82 -12.30 3.09
CA LEU A 45 -9.38 -12.76 1.78
C LEU A 45 -9.83 -14.21 1.57
N PHE A 46 -10.63 -14.45 0.54
CA PHE A 46 -11.09 -15.78 0.17
C PHE A 46 -11.28 -15.92 -1.34
N VAL A 47 -11.27 -17.16 -1.81
CA VAL A 47 -11.47 -17.49 -3.22
C VAL A 47 -12.88 -18.01 -3.44
N ARG A 48 -13.59 -17.43 -4.42
CA ARG A 48 -15.00 -17.77 -4.73
C ARG A 48 -15.16 -18.93 -5.71
N LYS A 49 -14.17 -19.16 -6.57
CA LYS A 49 -14.21 -20.16 -7.64
C LYS A 49 -12.87 -20.86 -7.73
N LEU A 50 -12.91 -22.19 -7.79
CA LEU A 50 -11.73 -23.01 -8.03
C LEU A 50 -11.50 -23.18 -9.54
N PRO A 51 -10.26 -23.42 -9.99
CA PRO A 51 -9.99 -23.85 -11.36
C PRO A 51 -10.80 -25.11 -11.69
N GLU A 52 -11.30 -25.23 -12.93
CA GLU A 52 -12.28 -26.27 -13.33
C GLU A 52 -11.88 -27.71 -12.95
N ARG A 53 -10.57 -28.00 -12.92
CA ARG A 53 -10.02 -29.33 -12.64
C ARG A 53 -9.32 -29.43 -11.29
N ARG A 54 -9.61 -28.53 -10.33
CA ARG A 54 -9.03 -28.55 -8.98
C ARG A 54 -10.12 -28.44 -7.92
N SER A 55 -10.10 -29.35 -6.96
CA SER A 55 -11.02 -29.38 -5.81
C SER A 55 -10.51 -28.63 -4.58
N TYR A 56 -9.26 -28.14 -4.61
CA TYR A 56 -8.64 -27.39 -3.52
C TYR A 56 -7.56 -26.42 -4.03
N LEU A 57 -7.10 -25.55 -3.14
CA LEU A 57 -5.93 -24.69 -3.31
C LEU A 57 -4.92 -24.99 -2.21
N VAL A 58 -3.65 -24.75 -2.52
CA VAL A 58 -2.55 -24.77 -1.54
C VAL A 58 -2.24 -23.32 -1.20
N SER A 59 -2.11 -23.01 0.09
CA SER A 59 -1.74 -21.66 0.54
C SER A 59 -0.24 -21.46 0.35
N ALA A 60 0.15 -20.38 -0.32
CA ALA A 60 1.56 -20.00 -0.54
C ALA A 60 1.67 -18.49 -0.72
N GLY A 61 2.77 -17.88 -0.29
CA GLY A 61 3.00 -16.44 -0.38
C GLY A 61 2.87 -15.68 0.94
N LEU A 62 2.61 -16.38 2.05
CA LEU A 62 2.45 -15.82 3.38
C LEU A 62 3.75 -15.20 3.89
N GLU A 63 4.91 -15.82 3.64
CA GLU A 63 6.20 -15.24 4.02
C GLU A 63 6.41 -13.87 3.35
N GLN A 64 6.17 -13.79 2.04
CA GLN A 64 6.33 -12.56 1.26
C GLN A 64 5.30 -11.50 1.67
N ALA A 65 4.06 -11.91 1.94
CA ALA A 65 3.02 -11.00 2.43
C ALA A 65 3.39 -10.40 3.79
N ILE A 66 3.86 -11.22 4.74
CA ILE A 66 4.32 -10.74 6.06
C ILE A 66 5.51 -9.79 5.91
N TYR A 67 6.49 -10.16 5.10
CA TYR A 67 7.66 -9.31 4.84
C TYR A 67 7.26 -7.96 4.24
N TYR A 68 6.31 -7.93 3.29
CA TYR A 68 5.79 -6.68 2.72
C TYR A 68 5.11 -5.81 3.80
N LEU A 69 4.21 -6.39 4.60
CA LEU A 69 3.49 -5.66 5.66
C LEU A 69 4.45 -5.07 6.70
N GLN A 70 5.52 -5.78 7.05
CA GLN A 70 6.48 -5.34 8.05
C GLN A 70 7.44 -4.25 7.57
N ASN A 71 7.76 -4.22 6.26
CA ASN A 71 8.84 -3.38 5.72
C ASN A 71 8.35 -2.23 4.83
N MET A 72 7.08 -2.21 4.45
CA MET A 72 6.52 -1.13 3.64
C MET A 72 6.64 0.22 4.35
N LYS A 73 7.21 1.20 3.63
CA LYS A 73 7.42 2.58 4.07
C LYS A 73 7.24 3.53 2.90
N PHE A 74 6.69 4.70 3.17
CA PHE A 74 6.60 5.76 2.17
C PHE A 74 7.92 6.53 2.13
N SER A 75 8.56 6.56 0.95
CA SER A 75 9.77 7.35 0.74
C SER A 75 9.42 8.83 0.57
N GLU A 76 10.35 9.74 0.91
CA GLU A 76 10.14 11.17 0.70
C GLU A 76 9.97 11.52 -0.79
N ASP A 77 10.64 10.79 -1.68
CA ASP A 77 10.48 10.94 -3.13
C ASP A 77 9.05 10.60 -3.56
N TYR A 78 8.50 9.50 -3.05
CA TYR A 78 7.14 9.09 -3.37
C TYR A 78 6.11 10.05 -2.75
N ILE A 79 6.32 10.50 -1.51
CA ILE A 79 5.47 11.52 -0.88
C ILE A 79 5.47 12.83 -1.67
N SER A 80 6.65 13.27 -2.12
CA SER A 80 6.78 14.47 -2.96
C SER A 80 6.01 14.31 -4.28
N TRP A 81 6.08 13.11 -4.88
CA TRP A 81 5.30 12.79 -6.08
C TRP A 81 3.78 12.79 -5.82
N MET A 82 3.32 12.21 -4.71
CA MET A 82 1.91 12.17 -4.35
C MET A 82 1.33 13.58 -4.12
N LYS A 83 2.06 14.44 -3.42
CA LYS A 83 1.67 15.84 -3.18
C LYS A 83 1.56 16.67 -4.45
N ALA A 84 2.25 16.27 -5.52
CA ALA A 84 2.18 16.95 -6.81
C ALA A 84 0.97 16.51 -7.67
N GLN A 85 0.19 15.51 -7.22
CA GLN A 85 -1.00 15.08 -7.94
C GLN A 85 -2.17 16.06 -7.73
N PRO A 86 -3.04 16.28 -8.72
CA PRO A 86 -4.12 17.26 -8.64
C PRO A 86 -5.05 17.07 -7.43
N GLU A 87 -5.31 15.83 -7.03
CA GLU A 87 -6.18 15.51 -5.90
C GLU A 87 -5.60 15.95 -4.55
N PHE A 88 -4.28 16.13 -4.46
CA PHE A 88 -3.55 16.54 -3.26
C PHE A 88 -2.97 17.96 -3.36
N GLU A 89 -3.44 18.75 -4.32
CA GLU A 89 -3.10 20.17 -4.41
C GLU A 89 -3.46 20.89 -3.10
N ASN A 90 -2.55 21.72 -2.59
CA ASN A 90 -2.69 22.41 -1.30
C ASN A 90 -2.93 21.45 -0.12
N SER A 91 -2.35 20.24 -0.15
CA SER A 91 -2.49 19.26 0.92
C SER A 91 -1.88 19.66 2.26
N ASP A 92 -0.98 20.65 2.30
CA ASP A 92 -0.33 21.10 3.54
C ASP A 92 -1.22 22.00 4.41
N ASP A 93 -2.14 22.74 3.79
CA ASP A 93 -3.03 23.70 4.44
C ASP A 93 -4.53 23.48 4.13
N GLY A 94 -4.85 22.58 3.21
CA GLY A 94 -6.20 22.23 2.77
C GLY A 94 -6.78 20.97 3.41
N TYR A 95 -7.64 20.29 2.66
CA TYR A 95 -8.44 19.15 3.14
C TYR A 95 -7.60 17.98 3.67
N PHE A 96 -6.42 17.74 3.10
CA PHE A 96 -5.55 16.63 3.49
C PHE A 96 -4.46 17.01 4.51
N LYS A 97 -4.64 18.12 5.24
CA LYS A 97 -3.65 18.61 6.21
C LYS A 97 -3.21 17.52 7.19
N GLY A 98 -1.91 17.25 7.21
CA GLY A 98 -1.28 16.25 8.09
C GLY A 98 -1.29 14.81 7.58
N PHE A 99 -1.97 14.51 6.46
CA PHE A 99 -2.03 13.16 5.91
C PHE A 99 -0.64 12.64 5.50
N PHE A 100 0.17 13.49 4.87
CA PHE A 100 1.52 13.09 4.45
C PHE A 100 2.48 12.90 5.62
N ASP A 101 2.31 13.64 6.72
CA ASP A 101 3.07 13.38 7.96
C ASP A 101 2.67 12.03 8.59
N TYR A 102 1.40 11.67 8.50
CA TYR A 102 0.95 10.33 8.87
C TYR A 102 1.60 9.26 7.99
N LEU A 103 1.63 9.44 6.66
CA LEU A 103 2.27 8.49 5.73
C LEU A 103 3.78 8.32 5.99
N ARG A 104 4.52 9.39 6.32
CA ARG A 104 5.95 9.31 6.70
C ARG A 104 6.19 8.37 7.87
N ASN A 105 5.30 8.44 8.85
CA ASN A 105 5.40 7.69 10.10
C ASN A 105 4.61 6.37 10.07
N PHE A 106 3.98 6.05 8.94
CA PHE A 106 3.14 4.87 8.81
C PHE A 106 3.95 3.60 9.11
N ARG A 107 3.37 2.74 9.95
CA ARG A 107 3.82 1.37 10.18
C ARG A 107 2.57 0.50 10.20
N PHE A 108 2.65 -0.65 9.57
CA PHE A 108 1.58 -1.62 9.66
C PHE A 108 1.40 -2.07 11.11
N GLY A 109 0.19 -1.90 11.65
CA GLY A 109 -0.11 -2.11 13.06
C GLY A 109 -1.39 -2.91 13.28
N ALA A 110 -1.76 -3.77 12.33
CA ALA A 110 -2.93 -4.62 12.42
C ALA A 110 -2.57 -6.08 12.69
N ASP A 111 -3.50 -6.81 13.29
CA ASP A 111 -3.39 -8.24 13.48
C ASP A 111 -3.68 -8.99 12.16
N VAL A 112 -2.93 -10.05 11.89
CA VAL A 112 -3.08 -10.89 10.71
C VAL A 112 -3.25 -12.34 11.12
N TRP A 113 -4.36 -12.94 10.70
CA TRP A 113 -4.61 -14.37 10.81
C TRP A 113 -4.56 -14.99 9.42
N ALA A 114 -3.85 -16.10 9.27
CA ALA A 114 -3.68 -16.76 7.99
C ALA A 114 -3.66 -18.28 8.13
N VAL A 115 -4.09 -18.96 7.06
CA VAL A 115 -3.85 -20.39 6.88
C VAL A 115 -2.34 -20.61 6.71
N ARG A 116 -1.79 -21.62 7.39
CA ARG A 116 -0.37 -21.98 7.22
C ARG A 116 -0.09 -22.35 5.76
N GLU A 117 1.11 -22.07 5.30
CA GLU A 117 1.54 -22.52 3.98
C GLU A 117 1.65 -24.05 3.90
N GLY A 118 1.44 -24.58 2.69
CA GLY A 118 1.38 -26.02 2.40
C GLY A 118 -0.03 -26.57 2.52
#